data_AF-F0UXP3-F1
#
_entry.id   AF-F0UXP3-F1
#
_cell.length_a   1.000
_cell.length_b   1.000
_cell.length_c   1.000
_cell.angle_alpha   90.00
_cell.angle_beta   90.00
_cell.angle_gamma   90.00
#
_symmetry.space_group_name_H-M   'P 1'
#
loop_
_entity.id
_entity.type
_entity.pdbx_description
1 polymer ?
#
loop_
_entity_poly.entity_id
_entity_poly.type
_entity_poly.pdbx_seq_one_letter_code
_entity_poly.pdbx_strand_id
1 'polypeptide(L)'
;LGALTPIFVTSAHSVIWGSFQWYMPAVIEDFDSRAAKFFVAFSFMLATIGNQIAAGTYPFSNDVSGLYPKYINIFRATLIISVFCVACTPWNIIKNAAGLLAFLSGYSCVMGPMAGVMVADFYLIKKRKLNIHEL
;
A
#
# COMPACT_ATOMS: atom_id res chain seq x y z
N LEU A 1 0.23 4.68 -8.35
CA LEU A 1 1.54 5.36 -8.57
C LEU A 1 2.70 4.56 -7.98
N GLY A 2 2.60 4.01 -6.76
CA GLY A 2 3.76 3.45 -6.03
C GLY A 2 4.52 2.29 -6.67
N ALA A 3 3.92 1.49 -7.57
CA ALA A 3 4.61 0.38 -8.23
C ALA A 3 5.37 0.78 -9.50
N LEU A 4 4.92 1.83 -10.19
CA LEU A 4 5.48 2.23 -11.49
C LEU A 4 6.74 3.09 -11.33
N THR A 5 6.77 3.98 -10.34
CA THR A 5 7.93 4.81 -10.02
C THR A 5 9.22 4.02 -9.78
N PRO A 6 9.26 2.96 -8.95
CA PRO A 6 10.47 2.16 -8.81
C PRO A 6 10.85 1.42 -10.09
N ILE A 7 9.89 0.96 -10.89
CA ILE A 7 10.20 0.30 -12.17
C ILE A 7 10.88 1.27 -13.13
N PHE A 8 10.36 2.50 -13.26
CA PHE A 8 10.95 3.53 -14.12
C PHE A 8 12.30 4.04 -13.60
N VAL A 9 12.47 4.15 -12.29
CA VAL A 9 13.74 4.60 -11.70
C VAL A 9 14.81 3.52 -11.80
N THR A 10 14.49 2.26 -11.49
CA THR A 10 15.43 1.15 -11.62
C THR A 10 15.82 0.90 -13.07
N SER A 11 14.90 1.06 -14.03
CA SER A 11 15.24 0.96 -15.45
C SER A 11 16.13 2.12 -15.92
N ALA A 12 15.84 3.36 -15.51
CA ALA A 12 16.70 4.51 -15.79
C ALA A 12 18.09 4.37 -15.15
N HIS A 13 18.16 3.87 -13.91
CA HIS A 13 19.42 3.62 -13.20
C HIS A 13 20.29 2.59 -13.92
N SER A 14 19.67 1.51 -14.43
CA SER A 14 20.38 0.49 -15.20
C SER A 14 21.03 1.03 -16.47
N VAL A 15 20.46 2.06 -17.10
CA VAL A 15 21.02 2.69 -18.31
C VAL A 15 22.16 3.65 -17.98
N ILE A 16 22.08 4.36 -16.85
CA ILE A 16 23.05 5.40 -16.47
C ILE A 16 24.27 4.82 -15.73
N TRP A 17 24.04 3.92 -14.76
CA TRP A 17 25.07 3.37 -13.88
C TRP A 17 25.44 1.91 -14.17
N GLY A 18 24.72 1.23 -15.07
CA GLY A 18 25.00 -0.16 -15.44
C GLY A 18 24.78 -1.20 -14.35
N SER A 19 24.30 -0.79 -13.16
CA SER A 19 23.99 -1.68 -12.03
C SER A 19 22.49 -1.70 -11.72
N PHE A 20 21.99 -2.88 -11.36
CA PHE A 20 20.58 -3.08 -11.02
C PHE A 20 20.39 -2.94 -9.51
N GLN A 21 19.65 -1.90 -9.10
CA GLN A 21 19.32 -1.64 -7.71
C GLN A 21 17.80 -1.63 -7.51
N TRP A 22 17.30 -2.53 -6.67
CA TRP A 22 15.86 -2.63 -6.35
C TRP A 22 15.44 -1.69 -5.21
N TYR A 23 16.40 -1.32 -4.36
CA TYR A 23 16.17 -0.51 -3.17
C TYR A 23 16.32 0.99 -3.51
N MET A 24 15.20 1.70 -3.60
CA MET A 24 15.15 3.10 -4.03
C MET A 24 16.08 4.03 -3.24
N PRO A 25 16.21 3.96 -1.90
CA PRO A 25 17.10 4.85 -1.18
C PRO A 25 18.58 4.69 -1.54
N ALA A 26 19.03 3.48 -1.92
CA ALA A 26 20.40 3.26 -2.39
C ALA A 26 20.66 3.95 -3.74
N VAL A 27 19.65 3.99 -4.63
CA VAL A 27 19.74 4.73 -5.91
C VAL A 27 19.91 6.23 -5.68
N ILE A 28 19.31 6.78 -4.62
CA ILE A 28 19.44 8.21 -4.28
C ILE A 28 20.85 8.52 -3.74
N GLU A 29 21.52 7.54 -3.14
CA GLU A 29 22.88 7.70 -2.62
C GLU A 29 23.92 7.85 -3.73
N ASP A 30 23.70 7.23 -4.89
CA ASP A 30 24.64 7.26 -6.03
C ASP A 30 24.66 8.59 -6.82
N PHE A 31 23.78 9.54 -6.50
CA PHE A 31 23.82 10.87 -7.12
C PHE A 31 25.08 11.67 -6.69
N ASP A 32 25.65 12.47 -7.57
CA ASP A 32 26.87 13.24 -7.23
C ASP A 32 26.52 14.57 -6.50
N SER A 33 25.38 15.18 -6.85
CA SER A 33 24.94 16.47 -6.29
C SER A 33 24.14 16.34 -4.99
N ARG A 34 24.61 16.98 -3.92
CA ARG A 34 23.92 17.06 -2.61
C ARG A 34 22.53 17.71 -2.70
N ALA A 35 22.36 18.70 -3.59
CA ALA A 35 21.06 19.35 -3.79
C ALA A 35 20.07 18.40 -4.48
N ALA A 36 20.52 17.66 -5.51
CA ALA A 36 19.69 16.68 -6.19
C ALA A 36 19.23 15.56 -5.23
N LYS A 37 20.14 15.06 -4.38
CA LYS A 37 19.80 14.08 -3.33
C LYS A 37 18.67 14.56 -2.43
N PHE A 38 18.75 15.80 -1.94
CA PHE A 38 17.74 16.34 -1.04
C PHE A 38 16.37 16.44 -1.70
N PHE A 39 16.28 17.02 -2.91
CA PHE A 39 14.99 17.18 -3.59
C PHE A 39 14.37 15.83 -3.99
N VAL A 40 15.17 14.88 -4.47
CA VAL A 40 14.69 13.54 -4.83
C VAL A 40 14.24 12.78 -3.60
N ALA A 41 15.03 12.77 -2.52
CA ALA A 41 14.66 12.13 -1.26
C ALA A 41 13.39 12.75 -0.64
N PHE A 42 13.27 14.08 -0.68
CA PHE A 42 12.09 14.78 -0.16
C PHE A 42 10.82 14.47 -0.96
N SER A 43 10.91 14.51 -2.29
CA SER A 43 9.81 14.12 -3.18
C SER A 43 9.40 12.66 -2.97
N PHE A 44 10.39 11.77 -2.86
CA PHE A 44 10.15 10.35 -2.60
C PHE A 44 9.49 10.11 -1.23
N MET A 45 9.90 10.83 -0.20
CA MET A 45 9.31 10.76 1.13
C MET A 45 7.83 11.19 1.10
N LEU A 46 7.53 12.34 0.49
CA LEU A 46 6.16 12.82 0.35
C LEU A 46 5.28 11.85 -0.45
N ALA A 47 5.79 11.33 -1.57
CA ALA A 47 5.09 10.35 -2.38
C ALA A 47 4.81 9.06 -1.61
N THR A 48 5.78 8.58 -0.82
CA THR A 48 5.64 7.37 -0.01
C THR A 48 4.57 7.55 1.06
N ILE A 49 4.61 8.67 1.80
CA ILE A 49 3.61 8.98 2.83
C ILE A 49 2.22 9.08 2.20
N GLY A 50 2.09 9.83 1.09
CA GLY A 50 0.81 9.98 0.38
C GLY A 50 0.23 8.64 -0.09
N ASN A 51 1.07 7.76 -0.63
CA ASN A 51 0.64 6.43 -1.06
C ASN A 51 0.19 5.56 0.12
N GLN A 52 0.88 5.56 1.26
CA GLN A 52 0.49 4.78 2.43
C GLN A 52 -0.84 5.27 3.04
N ILE A 53 -1.06 6.58 3.08
CA ILE A 53 -2.33 7.15 3.55
C ILE A 53 -3.47 6.75 2.62
N ALA A 54 -3.30 6.93 1.32
CA ALA A 54 -4.35 6.64 0.33
C ALA A 54 -4.66 5.14 0.18
N ALA A 55 -3.64 4.29 0.15
CA ALA A 55 -3.81 2.87 -0.12
C ALA A 55 -4.16 2.05 1.12
N GLY A 56 -3.62 2.40 2.29
CA GLY A 56 -3.78 1.60 3.51
C GLY A 56 -4.74 2.21 4.51
N THR A 57 -4.47 3.47 4.89
CA THR A 57 -5.15 4.08 6.05
C THR A 57 -6.58 4.51 5.71
N TYR A 58 -6.78 5.14 4.55
CA TYR A 58 -8.09 5.65 4.15
C TYR A 58 -9.17 4.56 3.99
N PRO A 59 -8.97 3.49 3.19
CA PRO A 59 -9.98 2.43 3.06
C PRO A 59 -10.26 1.70 4.37
N PHE A 60 -9.22 1.41 5.17
CA PHE A 60 -9.40 0.79 6.47
C PHE A 60 -10.26 1.66 7.40
N SER A 61 -9.97 2.96 7.47
CA SER A 61 -10.76 3.88 8.29
C SER A 61 -12.20 3.99 7.80
N ASN A 62 -12.44 3.88 6.49
CA ASN A 62 -13.79 3.83 5.92
C ASN A 62 -14.55 2.56 6.33
N ASP A 63 -13.93 1.38 6.19
CA ASP A 63 -14.57 0.11 6.52
C ASP A 63 -14.89 0.01 8.03
N VAL A 64 -13.98 0.46 8.90
CA VAL A 64 -14.19 0.46 10.35
C VAL A 64 -15.25 1.48 10.78
N SER A 65 -15.30 2.65 10.12
CA SER A 65 -16.35 3.65 10.39
C SER A 65 -17.73 3.15 9.93
N GLY A 66 -17.79 2.35 8.87
CA GLY A 66 -19.02 1.71 8.40
C GLY A 66 -19.55 0.61 9.35
N LEU A 67 -18.66 -0.10 10.04
CA LEU A 67 -19.03 -1.16 11.00
C LEU A 67 -19.68 -0.61 12.28
N TYR A 68 -19.18 0.51 12.82
CA TYR A 68 -19.71 1.12 14.04
C TYR A 68 -19.76 2.66 13.94
N PRO A 69 -20.67 3.21 13.11
CA PRO A 69 -20.71 4.64 12.80
C PRO A 69 -21.02 5.53 14.02
N LYS A 70 -21.66 4.95 15.06
CA LYS A 70 -22.00 5.68 16.29
C LYS A 70 -20.80 5.91 17.21
N TYR A 71 -19.73 5.11 17.11
CA TYR A 71 -18.62 5.11 18.08
C TYR A 71 -17.27 5.47 17.47
N ILE A 72 -17.07 5.18 16.17
CA ILE A 72 -15.78 5.34 15.51
C ILE A 72 -15.90 6.36 14.37
N ASN A 73 -15.19 7.49 14.53
CA ASN A 73 -14.93 8.44 13.46
C ASN A 73 -13.67 8.04 12.70
N ILE A 74 -13.57 8.45 11.43
CA ILE A 74 -12.41 8.23 10.56
C ILE A 74 -11.08 8.59 11.25
N PHE A 75 -11.04 9.71 11.98
CA PHE A 75 -9.85 10.11 12.73
C PHE A 75 -9.47 9.14 13.87
N ARG A 76 -10.47 8.59 14.58
CA ARG A 76 -10.24 7.62 15.65
C ARG A 76 -9.79 6.28 15.08
N ALA A 77 -10.39 5.84 13.97
CA ALA A 77 -9.98 4.64 13.26
C ALA A 77 -8.52 4.73 12.78
N THR A 78 -8.13 5.88 12.21
CA THR A 78 -6.74 6.15 11.79
C THR A 78 -5.75 6.08 12.96
N LEU A 79 -6.14 6.54 14.15
CA LEU A 79 -5.28 6.47 15.34
C LEU A 79 -5.12 5.02 15.82
N ILE A 80 -6.22 4.25 15.86
CA ILE A 80 -6.20 2.83 16.24
C ILE A 80 -5.29 2.03 15.30
N ILE A 81 -5.41 2.21 13.98
CA ILE A 81 -4.56 1.48 13.04
C ILE A 81 -3.11 1.92 13.09
N SER A 82 -2.83 3.20 13.38
CA SER A 82 -1.44 3.68 13.55
C SER A 82 -0.77 2.97 14.72
N VAL A 83 -1.47 2.81 15.84
CA VAL A 83 -0.96 2.06 17.01
C VAL A 83 -0.80 0.58 16.68
N PHE A 84 -1.78 -0.02 16.01
CA PHE A 84 -1.72 -1.43 15.61
C PHE A 84 -0.56 -1.73 14.66
N CYS A 85 -0.30 -0.82 13.70
CA CYS A 85 0.80 -0.92 12.75
C CYS A 85 2.17 -0.95 13.46
N VAL A 86 2.35 -0.10 14.47
CA VAL A 86 3.58 -0.11 15.29
C VAL A 86 3.68 -1.38 16.13
N ALA A 87 2.56 -1.84 16.72
CA ALA A 87 2.51 -3.04 17.54
C ALA A 87 2.81 -4.32 16.73
N CYS A 88 2.44 -4.37 15.45
CA CYS A 88 2.74 -5.50 14.57
C CYS A 88 4.24 -5.66 14.26
N THR A 89 5.10 -4.68 14.59
CA THR A 89 6.56 -4.75 14.41
C THR A 89 6.98 -5.31 13.05
N PRO A 90 6.62 -4.64 11.93
CA PRO A 90 6.78 -5.21 10.59
C PRO A 90 8.24 -5.57 10.24
N TRP A 91 9.21 -4.95 10.92
CA TRP A 91 10.64 -5.21 10.76
C TRP A 91 11.05 -6.65 11.08
N ASN A 92 10.32 -7.37 11.93
CA ASN A 92 10.64 -8.78 12.22
C ASN A 92 10.24 -9.74 11.09
N ILE A 93 9.20 -9.40 10.32
CA ILE A 93 8.73 -10.24 9.21
C ILE A 93 9.63 -10.07 7.98
N ILE A 94 10.14 -8.86 7.75
CA ILE A 94 11.01 -8.54 6.61
C ILE A 94 12.38 -9.26 6.70
N LYS A 95 12.85 -9.61 7.91
CA LYS A 95 14.12 -10.34 8.08
C LYS A 95 14.09 -11.78 7.54
N ASN A 96 12.91 -12.39 7.36
CA ASN A 96 12.76 -13.75 6.85
C ASN A 96 11.99 -13.76 5.52
N ALA A 97 12.71 -13.90 4.41
CA ALA A 97 12.13 -13.95 3.06
C ALA A 97 11.04 -15.03 2.90
N ALA A 98 11.22 -16.20 3.54
CA ALA A 98 10.24 -17.28 3.53
C ALA A 98 8.94 -16.91 4.28
N GLY A 99 9.04 -16.19 5.40
CA GLY A 99 7.88 -15.74 6.17
C GLY A 99 7.07 -14.67 5.44
N LEU A 100 7.75 -13.77 4.73
CA LEU A 100 7.09 -12.76 3.89
C LEU A 100 6.34 -13.40 2.72
N LEU A 101 6.96 -14.36 2.03
CA LEU A 101 6.34 -15.04 0.89
C LEU A 101 5.10 -15.85 1.32
N ALA A 102 5.18 -16.54 2.46
CA ALA A 102 4.07 -17.29 3.02
C ALA A 102 2.89 -16.37 3.41
N PHE A 103 3.18 -15.21 4.04
CA PHE A 103 2.15 -14.22 4.38
C PHE A 103 1.47 -13.65 3.13
N LEU A 104 2.25 -13.27 2.12
CA LEU A 104 1.71 -12.71 0.89
C LEU A 104 0.85 -13.72 0.13
N SER A 105 1.32 -14.97 0.02
CA SER A 105 0.54 -16.06 -0.59
C SER A 105 -0.76 -16.33 0.17
N GLY A 106 -0.71 -16.40 1.50
CA GLY A 106 -1.89 -16.61 2.34
C GLY A 106 -2.92 -15.49 2.18
N TYR A 107 -2.46 -14.24 2.15
CA TYR A 107 -3.32 -13.08 1.92
C TYR A 107 -4.01 -13.13 0.55
N SER A 108 -3.28 -13.42 -0.52
CA SER A 108 -3.84 -13.54 -1.87
C SER A 108 -4.88 -14.66 -1.98
N CYS A 109 -4.67 -15.79 -1.30
CA CYS A 109 -5.61 -16.90 -1.27
C CYS A 109 -6.95 -16.55 -0.60
N VAL A 110 -6.96 -15.62 0.36
CA VAL A 110 -8.19 -15.19 1.05
C VAL A 110 -8.89 -14.05 0.28
N MET A 111 -8.13 -13.07 -0.18
CA MET A 111 -8.69 -11.91 -0.88
C MET A 111 -9.21 -12.25 -2.29
N GLY A 112 -8.57 -13.18 -3.00
CA GLY A 112 -9.00 -13.62 -4.32
C GLY A 112 -10.46 -14.09 -4.40
N PRO A 113 -10.88 -15.10 -3.60
CA PRO A 113 -12.26 -15.57 -3.59
C PRO A 113 -13.26 -14.53 -3.08
N MET A 114 -12.89 -13.70 -2.09
CA MET A 114 -13.76 -12.60 -1.64
C MET A 114 -14.08 -11.62 -2.78
N ALA A 115 -13.06 -11.16 -3.51
CA ALA A 115 -13.25 -10.31 -4.68
C ALA A 115 -14.07 -11.01 -5.77
N GLY A 116 -13.82 -12.30 -6.00
CA GLY A 116 -14.57 -13.11 -6.96
C GLY A 116 -16.07 -13.17 -6.66
N VAL A 117 -16.43 -13.42 -5.39
CA VAL A 117 -17.84 -13.46 -4.96
C VAL A 117 -18.51 -12.10 -5.11
N MET A 118 -17.82 -11.01 -4.74
CA MET A 118 -18.36 -9.64 -4.89
C MET A 118 -18.63 -9.28 -6.36
N VAL A 119 -17.70 -9.63 -7.27
CA VAL A 119 -17.87 -9.39 -8.71
C VAL A 119 -19.00 -10.25 -9.27
N ALA A 120 -19.07 -11.53 -8.89
CA ALA A 120 -20.11 -12.44 -9.33
C ALA A 120 -21.50 -11.97 -8.87
N ASP A 121 -21.65 -11.55 -7.62
CA ASP A 121 -22.91 -11.04 -7.08
C ASP A 121 -23.36 -9.77 -7.82
N PHE A 122 -22.46 -8.83 -8.07
CA PHE A 122 -22.82 -7.58 -8.75
C PHE A 122 -23.16 -7.77 -10.24
N TYR A 123 -22.39 -8.57 -10.98
CA TYR A 123 -22.57 -8.74 -12.43
C TYR A 123 -23.55 -9.85 -12.80
N LEU A 124 -23.52 -11.01 -12.13
CA LEU A 124 -24.36 -12.16 -12.47
C LEU A 124 -25.71 -12.14 -11.76
N ILE A 125 -25.74 -11.84 -10.46
CA ILE A 125 -26.95 -11.90 -9.64
C ILE A 125 -27.74 -10.60 -9.74
N LYS A 126 -27.13 -9.48 -9.30
CA LYS A 126 -27.77 -8.16 -9.25
C LYS A 126 -27.84 -7.46 -10.61
N LYS A 127 -27.18 -7.99 -11.65
CA LYS A 127 -27.16 -7.44 -13.03
C LYS A 127 -26.92 -5.92 -13.07
N ARG A 128 -25.99 -5.43 -12.23
CA ARG A 128 -25.67 -3.99 -12.07
C ARG A 128 -26.80 -3.10 -11.51
N LYS A 129 -27.90 -3.67 -11.00
CA LYS A 129 -28.97 -2.93 -10.33
C LYS A 129 -28.78 -3.00 -8.81
N LEU A 130 -28.24 -1.94 -8.23
CA LEU A 130 -28.12 -1.76 -6.78
C LEU A 130 -29.28 -0.91 -6.26
N ASN A 131 -29.96 -1.39 -5.22
CA ASN A 131 -31.04 -0.67 -4.57
C ASN A 131 -30.46 0.16 -3.41
N ILE A 132 -30.36 1.47 -3.61
CA ILE A 132 -29.61 2.38 -2.71
C ILE A 132 -30.36 2.62 -1.39
N HIS A 133 -31.66 2.31 -1.34
CA HIS A 133 -32.48 2.47 -0.15
C HIS A 133 -32.42 1.27 0.82
N GLU A 134 -31.84 0.14 0.39
CA GLU A 134 -31.70 -1.08 1.20
C GLU A 134 -30.24 -1.39 1.60
N LEU A 135 -29.30 -0.48 1.30
CA LEU A 135 -27.88 -0.56 1.67
C LEU A 135 -27.60 0.25 2.93
#